data_AF-A0A2K3N884-F1
#
_entry.id   AF-A0A2K3N884-F1
#
_cell.length_a   1.000
_cell.length_b   1.000
_cell.length_c   1.000
_cell.angle_alpha   90.00
_cell.angle_beta   90.00
_cell.angle_gamma   90.00
#
_symmetry.space_group_name_H-M   'P 1'
#
loop_
_entity.id
_entity.type
_entity.pdbx_description
1 polymer ?
#
loop_
_entity_poly.entity_id
_entity_poly.type
_entity_poly.pdbx_seq_one_letter_code
_entity_poly.pdbx_strand_id
1 'polypeptide(L)'
;MKQIRTALAIASLLNRTLVMPPLWCRLDRLWFPHPGILEGSMTRQPFLCPLDHVFEVNVMLKKLPEEEFGPEIGIREYSMLDNPSLPPEVKNSWLDVQLCKEGTQDCDGSYNTTVGGVLKFPKHSNEEMEREDRFRNRVKRYVGIWCCMPDIPIGHIYYDMYWDEKPEWKPIPPQSPEDDHPPF
;
A
#
# COMPACT_ATOMS: atom_id res chain seq x y z
N MET A 1 5.12 -1.37 4.13
CA MET A 1 4.64 -0.63 2.94
C MET A 1 4.98 -1.30 1.63
N LYS A 2 6.24 -1.72 1.39
CA LYS A 2 6.65 -2.42 0.15
C LYS A 2 5.69 -3.51 -0.34
N GLN A 3 5.30 -4.46 0.51
CA GLN A 3 4.36 -5.53 0.14
C GLN A 3 3.01 -5.00 -0.36
N ILE A 4 2.45 -3.99 0.32
CA ILE A 4 1.18 -3.36 -0.06
C ILE A 4 1.32 -2.60 -1.37
N ARG A 5 2.43 -1.86 -1.55
CA ARG A 5 2.75 -1.16 -2.80
C ARG A 5 2.82 -2.14 -3.97
N THR A 6 3.47 -3.29 -3.78
CA THR A 6 3.53 -4.35 -4.79
C THR A 6 2.16 -4.97 -5.05
N ALA A 7 1.36 -5.24 -4.02
CA ALA A 7 0.01 -5.78 -4.18
C ALA A 7 -0.92 -4.83 -4.95
N LEU A 8 -0.83 -3.52 -4.71
CA LEU A 8 -1.56 -2.49 -5.45
C LEU A 8 -1.15 -2.45 -6.92
N ALA A 9 0.16 -2.57 -7.22
CA ALA A 9 0.63 -2.62 -8.60
C ALA A 9 0.09 -3.86 -9.33
N ILE A 10 0.15 -5.04 -8.69
CA ILE A 10 -0.41 -6.29 -9.23
C ILE A 10 -1.92 -6.14 -9.48
N ALA A 11 -2.66 -5.60 -8.52
CA ALA A 11 -4.11 -5.40 -8.63
C ALA A 11 -4.47 -4.47 -9.78
N SER A 12 -3.72 -3.37 -9.96
CA SER A 12 -3.87 -2.44 -11.07
C SER A 12 -3.61 -3.13 -12.42
N LEU A 13 -2.54 -3.93 -12.53
CA LEU A 13 -2.17 -4.63 -13.76
C LEU A 13 -3.16 -5.73 -14.14
N LEU A 14 -3.69 -6.46 -13.16
CA LEU A 14 -4.68 -7.51 -13.35
C LEU A 14 -6.12 -6.98 -13.48
N ASN A 15 -6.32 -5.67 -13.29
CA ASN A 15 -7.63 -5.05 -13.16
C ASN A 15 -8.55 -5.81 -12.17
N ARG A 16 -7.98 -6.20 -11.02
CA ARG A 16 -8.70 -6.92 -9.96
C ARG A 16 -8.74 -6.10 -8.68
N THR A 17 -9.79 -6.32 -7.91
CA THR A 17 -9.91 -5.73 -6.58
C THR A 17 -8.91 -6.37 -5.63
N LEU A 18 -8.08 -5.55 -4.99
CA LEU A 18 -7.16 -5.99 -3.95
C LEU A 18 -7.91 -6.21 -2.64
N VAL A 19 -7.81 -7.42 -2.08
CA VAL A 19 -8.15 -7.64 -0.67
C VAL A 19 -6.92 -7.27 0.16
N MET A 20 -7.00 -6.16 0.89
CA MET A 20 -5.94 -5.67 1.76
C MET A 20 -5.66 -6.67 2.87
N PRO A 21 -4.40 -6.88 3.28
CA PRO A 21 -4.07 -7.77 4.38
C PRO A 21 -4.46 -7.16 5.74
N PRO A 22 -4.57 -7.99 6.80
CA PRO A 22 -4.62 -7.49 8.16
C PRO A 22 -3.37 -6.67 8.48
N LEU A 23 -3.57 -5.49 9.06
CA LEU A 23 -2.50 -4.58 9.44
C LEU A 23 -2.23 -4.69 10.93
N TRP A 24 -0.97 -4.86 11.29
CA TRP A 24 -0.53 -4.85 12.69
C TRP A 24 0.06 -3.48 13.03
N CYS A 25 -0.58 -2.79 13.97
CA CYS A 25 -0.13 -1.50 14.46
C CYS A 25 0.38 -1.60 15.89
N ARG A 26 1.30 -0.69 16.23
CA ARG A 26 1.74 -0.47 17.62
C ARG A 26 1.17 0.83 18.12
N LEU A 27 1.57 1.95 17.53
CA LEU A 27 1.14 3.28 17.97
C LEU A 27 -0.24 3.62 17.42
N ASP A 28 -1.09 4.18 18.27
CA ASP A 28 -2.32 4.85 17.84
C ASP A 28 -1.99 6.05 16.92
N ARG A 29 -2.90 6.42 16.02
CA ARG A 29 -2.73 7.58 15.14
C ARG A 29 -3.48 8.76 15.74
N LEU A 30 -2.75 9.69 16.36
CA LEU A 30 -3.33 10.87 16.98
C LEU A 30 -2.73 12.16 16.43
N TRP A 31 -3.49 13.25 16.59
CA TRP A 31 -3.09 14.60 16.21
C TRP A 31 -2.18 15.27 17.26
N PHE A 32 -1.78 14.55 18.31
CA PHE A 32 -0.88 15.04 19.35
C PHE A 32 0.13 13.96 19.76
N PRO A 33 1.32 14.34 20.26
CA PRO A 33 2.34 13.39 20.71
C PRO A 33 1.85 12.53 21.89
N HIS A 34 2.06 11.22 21.82
CA HIS A 34 1.68 10.28 22.89
C HIS A 34 2.65 9.09 22.93
N PRO A 35 2.77 8.37 24.06
CA PRO A 35 3.71 7.25 24.21
C PRO A 35 3.26 5.97 23.47
N GLY A 36 2.36 6.08 22.49
CA GLY A 36 1.82 4.96 21.73
C GLY A 36 0.54 4.35 22.27
N ILE A 37 0.36 4.33 23.60
CA ILE A 37 -0.84 3.84 24.28
C ILE A 37 -1.59 5.03 24.87
N LEU A 38 -2.87 5.15 24.55
CA LEU A 38 -3.75 6.13 25.20
C LEU A 38 -4.04 5.69 26.64
N GLU A 39 -3.85 6.58 27.59
CA GLU A 39 -4.20 6.32 29.00
C GLU A 39 -5.69 5.98 29.11
N GLY A 40 -6.01 4.88 29.79
CA GLY A 40 -7.37 4.36 29.90
C GLY A 40 -7.86 3.51 28.71
N SER A 41 -7.08 3.38 27.63
CA SER A 41 -7.41 2.44 26.54
C SER A 41 -7.16 0.99 26.95
N MET A 42 -8.03 0.08 26.49
CA MET A 42 -7.84 -1.37 26.66
C MET A 42 -6.98 -2.01 25.55
N THR A 43 -6.49 -1.20 24.61
CA THR A 43 -5.79 -1.67 23.41
C THR A 43 -4.42 -2.22 23.79
N ARG A 44 -4.25 -3.54 23.66
CA ARG A 44 -2.96 -4.21 23.85
C ARG A 44 -2.17 -4.15 22.55
N GLN A 45 -0.92 -3.69 22.60
CA GLN A 45 -0.04 -3.64 21.44
C GLN A 45 0.76 -4.94 21.27
N PRO A 46 1.03 -5.38 20.03
CA PRO A 46 0.47 -4.85 18.78
C PRO A 46 -1.00 -5.25 18.64
N PHE A 47 -1.78 -4.43 17.94
CA PHE A 47 -3.19 -4.70 17.66
C PHE A 47 -3.43 -4.77 16.14
N LEU A 48 -4.48 -5.48 15.75
CA LEU A 48 -5.00 -5.43 14.39
C LEU A 48 -5.68 -4.07 14.19
N CYS A 49 -5.07 -3.20 13.39
CA CYS A 49 -5.61 -1.88 13.12
C CYS A 49 -6.59 -1.92 11.92
N PRO A 50 -7.68 -1.15 12.00
CA PRO A 50 -8.52 -0.85 10.84
C PRO A 50 -7.71 -0.26 9.69
N LEU A 51 -8.19 -0.46 8.45
CA LEU A 51 -7.48 0.01 7.26
C LEU A 51 -7.29 1.55 7.25
N ASP A 52 -8.32 2.29 7.68
CA ASP A 52 -8.36 3.75 7.79
C ASP A 52 -7.41 4.32 8.86
N HIS A 53 -6.89 3.47 9.74
CA HIS A 53 -5.86 3.86 10.70
C HIS A 53 -4.53 4.21 10.02
N VAL A 54 -4.20 3.51 8.93
CA VAL A 54 -2.94 3.65 8.18
C VAL A 54 -3.16 4.36 6.85
N PHE A 55 -4.29 4.11 6.20
CA PHE A 55 -4.59 4.58 4.85
C PHE A 55 -5.70 5.62 4.83
N GLU A 56 -5.60 6.59 3.92
CA GLU A 56 -6.66 7.57 3.64
C GLU A 56 -7.73 6.91 2.75
N VAL A 57 -8.55 6.03 3.34
CA VAL A 57 -9.53 5.21 2.61
C VAL A 57 -10.51 6.05 1.79
N ASN A 58 -10.88 7.24 2.29
CA ASN A 58 -11.69 8.22 1.56
C ASN A 58 -11.03 8.66 0.23
N VAL A 59 -9.69 8.75 0.19
CA VAL A 59 -8.93 9.07 -1.02
C VAL A 59 -8.80 7.84 -1.91
N MET A 60 -8.59 6.66 -1.32
CA MET A 60 -8.50 5.41 -2.07
C MET A 60 -9.78 5.10 -2.86
N LEU A 61 -10.94 5.41 -2.28
CA LEU A 61 -12.26 5.22 -2.90
C LEU A 61 -12.69 6.38 -3.81
N LYS A 62 -11.92 7.46 -3.88
CA LYS A 62 -12.25 8.63 -4.70
C LYS A 62 -11.89 8.36 -6.17
N LYS A 63 -12.79 8.75 -7.07
CA LYS A 63 -12.47 8.83 -8.51
C LYS A 63 -11.46 9.95 -8.75
N LEU A 64 -10.29 9.56 -9.23
CA LEU A 64 -9.19 10.45 -9.59
C LEU A 64 -8.97 10.42 -11.11
N PRO A 65 -8.56 11.53 -11.75
CA PRO A 65 -8.28 11.59 -13.18
C PRO A 65 -7.31 10.50 -13.64
N GLU A 66 -7.68 9.70 -14.63
CA GLU A 66 -6.84 8.59 -15.09
C GLU A 66 -5.59 9.07 -15.82
N GLU A 67 -5.63 10.26 -16.41
CA GLU A 67 -4.51 10.89 -17.11
C GLU A 67 -3.36 11.21 -16.15
N GLU A 68 -3.66 11.56 -14.89
CA GLU A 68 -2.65 11.91 -13.88
C GLU A 68 -2.35 10.74 -12.93
N PHE A 69 -3.35 9.93 -12.61
CA PHE A 69 -3.30 8.92 -11.54
C PHE A 69 -3.40 7.48 -12.05
N GLY A 70 -3.59 7.28 -13.35
CA GLY A 70 -3.76 5.96 -13.94
C GLY A 70 -5.10 5.32 -13.56
N PRO A 71 -5.29 4.03 -13.89
CA PRO A 71 -6.57 3.35 -13.68
C PRO A 71 -6.94 3.25 -12.20
N GLU A 72 -8.24 3.14 -11.93
CA GLU A 72 -8.76 2.90 -10.58
C GLU A 72 -8.27 1.55 -10.03
N ILE A 73 -7.96 1.51 -8.73
CA ILE A 73 -7.56 0.29 -8.04
C ILE A 73 -8.62 -0.01 -6.99
N GLY A 74 -9.45 -1.02 -7.26
CA GLY A 74 -10.45 -1.47 -6.30
C GLY A 74 -9.79 -2.07 -5.07
N ILE A 75 -10.31 -1.74 -3.88
CA ILE A 75 -9.84 -2.29 -2.61
C ILE A 75 -10.97 -2.85 -1.75
N ARG A 76 -10.65 -3.84 -0.93
CA ARG A 76 -11.51 -4.40 0.13
C ARG A 76 -10.68 -4.71 1.37
N GLU A 77 -11.27 -4.63 2.55
CA GLU A 77 -10.63 -5.06 3.79
C GLU A 77 -10.56 -6.59 3.89
N TYR A 78 -9.56 -7.14 4.59
CA TYR A 78 -9.39 -8.59 4.76
C TYR A 78 -10.64 -9.27 5.33
N SER A 79 -11.32 -8.62 6.29
CA SER A 79 -12.50 -9.15 6.97
C SER A 79 -13.69 -9.42 6.02
N MET A 80 -13.67 -8.87 4.80
CA MET A 80 -14.71 -9.12 3.80
C MET A 80 -14.88 -10.62 3.52
N LEU A 81 -13.80 -11.40 3.51
CA LEU A 81 -13.83 -12.83 3.20
C LEU A 81 -14.50 -13.67 4.31
N ASP A 82 -14.53 -13.13 5.52
CA ASP A 82 -15.16 -13.75 6.69
C ASP A 82 -16.63 -13.33 6.86
N ASN A 83 -17.10 -12.34 6.08
CA ASN A 83 -18.47 -11.88 6.14
C ASN A 83 -19.44 -12.98 5.66
N PRO A 84 -20.38 -13.46 6.49
CA PRO A 84 -21.34 -14.50 6.11
C PRO A 84 -22.32 -14.06 5.01
N SER A 85 -22.43 -12.76 4.76
CA SER A 85 -23.27 -12.19 3.71
C SER A 85 -22.58 -12.13 2.35
N LEU A 86 -21.27 -12.45 2.27
CA LEU A 86 -20.53 -12.45 1.02
C LEU A 86 -21.01 -13.61 0.13
N PRO A 87 -21.46 -13.35 -1.11
CA PRO A 87 -21.88 -14.41 -2.01
C PRO A 87 -20.77 -15.44 -2.26
N PRO A 88 -21.06 -16.75 -2.26
CA PRO A 88 -20.08 -17.80 -2.47
C PRO A 88 -19.30 -17.64 -3.78
N GLU A 89 -19.93 -17.10 -4.82
CA GLU A 89 -19.33 -16.85 -6.13
C GLU A 89 -18.17 -15.86 -6.03
N VAL A 90 -18.33 -14.82 -5.21
CA VAL A 90 -17.28 -13.81 -4.97
C VAL A 90 -16.20 -14.40 -4.06
N LYS A 91 -16.60 -15.11 -3.01
CA LYS A 91 -15.66 -15.74 -2.07
C LYS A 91 -14.72 -16.74 -2.74
N ASN A 92 -15.21 -17.48 -3.73
CA ASN A 92 -14.44 -18.45 -4.50
C ASN A 92 -13.67 -17.82 -5.69
N SER A 93 -13.99 -16.58 -6.08
CA SER A 93 -13.33 -15.86 -7.16
C SER A 93 -12.11 -15.06 -6.68
N TRP A 94 -11.17 -15.73 -6.02
CA TRP A 94 -9.90 -15.14 -5.60
C TRP A 94 -8.72 -15.71 -6.40
N LEU A 95 -7.63 -14.94 -6.46
CA LEU A 95 -6.40 -15.32 -7.12
C LEU A 95 -5.26 -15.16 -6.11
N ASP A 96 -4.49 -16.22 -5.91
CA ASP A 96 -3.21 -16.13 -5.22
C ASP A 96 -2.11 -15.74 -6.23
N VAL A 97 -1.30 -14.75 -5.90
CA VAL A 97 -0.23 -14.26 -6.78
C VAL A 97 1.10 -14.45 -6.10
N GLN A 98 1.96 -15.25 -6.73
CA GLN A 98 3.33 -15.45 -6.29
C GLN A 98 4.29 -14.68 -7.19
N LEU A 99 5.20 -13.93 -6.57
CA LEU A 99 6.23 -13.20 -7.28
C LEU A 99 7.43 -14.09 -7.52
N CYS A 100 7.67 -14.36 -8.80
CA CYS A 100 8.83 -15.05 -9.31
C CYS A 100 10.05 -14.13 -9.38
N LYS A 101 11.24 -14.66 -9.04
CA LYS A 101 12.51 -13.98 -9.32
C LYS A 101 13.06 -14.48 -10.65
N GLU A 102 13.76 -13.60 -11.35
CA GLU A 102 14.43 -13.96 -12.60
C GLU A 102 15.50 -15.04 -12.32
N GLY A 103 15.44 -16.15 -13.06
CA GLY A 103 16.36 -17.29 -12.92
C GLY A 103 15.90 -18.41 -11.98
N THR A 104 14.71 -18.35 -11.37
CA THR A 104 14.13 -19.49 -10.63
C THR A 104 13.36 -20.45 -11.55
N GLN A 105 13.40 -21.76 -11.26
CA GLN A 105 12.67 -22.79 -12.02
C GLN A 105 11.16 -22.48 -12.03
N ASP A 106 10.50 -22.70 -13.17
CA ASP A 106 9.06 -22.51 -13.41
C ASP A 106 8.55 -21.05 -13.45
N CYS A 107 9.46 -20.07 -13.48
CA CYS A 107 9.11 -18.64 -13.66
C CYS A 107 9.15 -18.18 -15.12
N ASP A 108 9.59 -19.04 -16.03
CA ASP A 108 9.43 -18.89 -17.48
C ASP A 108 8.22 -19.72 -17.90
N GLY A 109 7.11 -19.03 -18.18
CA GLY A 109 5.81 -19.65 -18.43
C GLY A 109 5.86 -20.90 -19.31
N SER A 110 5.48 -22.04 -18.74
CA SER A 110 5.07 -23.22 -19.50
C SER A 110 3.79 -22.87 -20.25
N TYR A 111 3.79 -23.04 -21.58
CA TYR A 111 2.60 -22.86 -22.42
C TYR A 111 1.47 -23.87 -22.09
N ASN A 112 1.69 -24.80 -21.16
CA ASN A 112 0.82 -25.95 -20.89
C ASN A 112 0.22 -25.98 -19.47
N THR A 113 -0.22 -24.85 -18.91
CA THR A 113 -1.04 -24.86 -17.68
C THR A 113 -2.36 -24.13 -17.85
N THR A 114 -3.43 -24.92 -17.88
CA THR A 114 -4.84 -24.49 -17.95
C THR A 114 -5.38 -23.88 -16.66
N VAL A 115 -4.57 -23.80 -15.59
CA VAL A 115 -4.92 -23.18 -14.30
C VAL A 115 -3.66 -22.53 -13.72
N GLY A 116 -3.49 -21.23 -13.95
CA GLY A 116 -2.31 -20.47 -13.50
C GLY A 116 -1.41 -20.03 -14.66
N GLY A 117 -1.61 -18.79 -15.10
CA GLY A 117 -0.80 -18.16 -16.14
C GLY A 117 0.35 -17.34 -15.56
N VAL A 118 1.51 -17.39 -16.19
CA VAL A 118 2.67 -16.54 -15.86
C VAL A 118 2.57 -15.24 -16.64
N LEU A 119 2.47 -14.12 -15.93
CA LEU A 119 2.55 -12.77 -16.52
C LEU A 119 3.98 -12.25 -16.41
N LYS A 120 4.65 -12.13 -17.56
CA LYS A 120 5.95 -11.45 -17.64
C LYS A 120 5.74 -9.96 -17.82
N PHE A 121 6.42 -9.18 -17.00
CA PHE A 121 6.43 -7.73 -17.12
C PHE A 121 7.65 -7.31 -17.95
N PRO A 122 7.46 -6.53 -19.03
CA PRO A 122 8.58 -5.89 -19.69
C PRO A 122 9.27 -4.93 -18.71
N LYS A 123 10.56 -4.70 -18.95
CA LYS A 123 11.35 -3.74 -18.18
C LYS A 123 11.72 -2.58 -19.09
N HIS A 124 11.46 -1.37 -18.64
CA HIS A 124 12.03 -0.13 -19.16
C HIS A 124 11.53 0.30 -20.56
N SER A 125 10.24 0.22 -20.85
CA SER A 125 9.65 0.99 -21.96
C SER A 125 9.24 2.41 -21.52
N ASN A 126 9.17 3.37 -22.45
CA ASN A 126 8.71 4.73 -22.14
C ASN A 126 7.26 4.73 -21.62
N GLU A 127 6.39 3.91 -22.20
CA GLU A 127 5.00 3.76 -21.77
C GLU A 127 4.89 3.17 -20.35
N GLU A 128 5.81 2.28 -19.98
CA GLU A 128 5.89 1.73 -18.62
C GLU A 128 6.31 2.77 -17.59
N MET A 129 7.26 3.64 -17.94
CA MET A 129 7.67 4.75 -17.09
C MET A 129 6.50 5.71 -16.85
N GLU A 130 5.77 6.10 -17.91
CA GLU A 130 4.60 6.96 -17.75
C GLU A 130 3.48 6.29 -16.92
N ARG A 131 3.27 4.98 -17.10
CA ARG A 131 2.31 4.22 -16.29
C ARG A 131 2.76 4.12 -14.84
N GLU A 132 4.05 3.95 -14.59
CA GLU A 132 4.63 3.95 -13.24
C GLU A 132 4.45 5.31 -12.57
N ASP A 133 4.71 6.42 -13.27
CA ASP A 133 4.55 7.77 -12.73
C ASP A 133 3.11 8.04 -12.31
N ARG A 134 2.15 7.69 -13.16
CA ARG A 134 0.71 7.78 -12.85
C ARG A 134 0.33 6.93 -11.64
N PHE A 135 0.81 5.69 -11.58
CA PHE A 135 0.62 4.80 -10.43
C PHE A 135 1.21 5.40 -9.15
N ARG A 136 2.43 5.94 -9.22
CA ARG A 136 3.09 6.61 -8.09
C ARG A 136 2.29 7.80 -7.61
N ASN A 137 1.83 8.65 -8.51
CA ASN A 137 1.00 9.81 -8.18
C ASN A 137 -0.27 9.39 -7.43
N ARG A 138 -0.87 8.25 -7.77
CA ARG A 138 -2.06 7.71 -7.09
C ARG A 138 -1.71 7.22 -5.69
N VAL A 139 -0.76 6.29 -5.59
CA VAL A 139 -0.49 5.59 -4.32
C VAL A 139 0.15 6.51 -3.28
N LYS A 140 0.89 7.55 -3.68
CA LYS A 140 1.38 8.61 -2.77
C LYS A 140 0.27 9.26 -1.93
N ARG A 141 -0.98 9.27 -2.42
CA ARG A 141 -2.13 9.89 -1.73
C ARG A 141 -2.89 8.93 -0.83
N TYR A 142 -2.56 7.63 -0.84
CA TYR A 142 -3.30 6.61 -0.09
C TYR A 142 -2.94 6.58 1.39
N VAL A 143 -1.95 7.35 1.80
CA VAL A 143 -1.38 7.40 3.15
C VAL A 143 -1.24 8.86 3.55
N GLY A 144 -1.31 9.12 4.86
CA GLY A 144 -1.46 10.42 5.52
C GLY A 144 -1.36 11.70 4.66
N ILE A 145 -2.35 12.59 4.74
CA ILE A 145 -2.38 13.82 3.92
C ILE A 145 -1.52 14.98 4.47
N TRP A 146 -0.88 14.86 5.64
CA TRP A 146 -0.35 16.05 6.33
C TRP A 146 1.04 15.85 6.95
N CYS A 147 2.08 15.67 6.14
CA CYS A 147 3.40 16.11 6.58
C CYS A 147 3.70 17.50 6.03
N CYS A 148 4.43 18.28 6.82
CA CYS A 148 5.32 19.30 6.27
C CYS A 148 4.61 20.58 5.78
N MET A 149 3.60 21.07 6.49
CA MET A 149 3.23 22.49 6.35
C MET A 149 4.37 23.34 6.92
N PRO A 150 4.97 24.27 6.14
CA PRO A 150 6.15 25.06 6.54
C PRO A 150 6.02 25.75 7.89
N ASP A 151 4.78 26.10 8.27
CA ASP A 151 4.48 26.92 9.44
C ASP A 151 3.85 26.13 10.61
N ILE A 152 3.70 24.81 10.51
CA ILE A 152 3.12 23.98 11.57
C ILE A 152 4.18 23.00 12.10
N PRO A 153 4.74 23.25 13.30
CA PRO A 153 5.77 22.40 13.91
C PRO A 153 5.23 21.07 14.47
N ILE A 154 3.92 20.81 14.33
CA ILE A 154 3.28 19.58 14.80
C ILE A 154 3.17 18.62 13.61
N GLY A 155 4.14 17.71 13.51
CA GLY A 155 4.14 16.63 12.53
C GLY A 155 2.95 15.71 12.75
N HIS A 156 2.14 15.49 11.71
CA HIS A 156 1.19 14.38 11.73
C HIS A 156 1.94 13.10 11.37
N ILE A 157 1.39 11.95 11.76
CA ILE A 157 1.91 10.66 11.33
C ILE A 157 1.68 10.52 9.82
N TYR A 158 2.76 10.70 9.05
CA TYR A 158 2.83 10.44 7.62
C TYR A 158 3.48 9.09 7.39
N TYR A 159 2.72 8.14 6.85
CA TYR A 159 3.30 6.89 6.36
C TYR A 159 3.74 7.10 4.92
N ASP A 160 4.98 7.52 4.69
CA ASP A 160 5.50 7.64 3.33
C ASP A 160 5.47 6.28 2.62
N MET A 161 4.65 6.12 1.58
CA MET A 161 4.54 4.86 0.84
C MET A 161 5.88 4.42 0.22
N TYR A 162 6.78 5.36 -0.02
CA TYR A 162 8.06 5.20 -0.71
C TYR A 162 9.26 5.43 0.21
N TRP A 163 9.07 5.37 1.53
CA TRP A 163 10.15 5.59 2.49
C TRP A 163 11.37 4.70 2.24
N ASP A 164 11.16 3.47 1.75
CA ASP A 164 12.18 2.48 1.46
C ASP A 164 12.99 2.76 0.18
N GLU A 165 12.58 3.74 -0.62
CA GLU A 165 13.27 4.16 -1.84
C GLU A 165 14.07 5.45 -1.65
N LYS A 166 14.06 6.04 -0.44
CA LYS A 166 14.85 7.23 -0.13
C LYS A 166 16.35 6.94 -0.34
N PRO A 167 17.09 7.79 -1.07
CA PRO A 167 18.53 7.63 -1.24
C PRO A 167 19.22 7.54 0.11
N GLU A 168 20.16 6.60 0.25
CA GLU A 168 20.97 6.41 1.47
C GLU A 168 20.16 6.11 2.75
N TRP A 169 18.89 5.70 2.63
CA TRP A 169 18.06 5.34 3.78
C TRP A 169 18.70 4.25 4.64
N LYS A 170 18.68 4.44 5.96
CA LYS A 170 19.14 3.47 6.95
C LYS A 170 18.03 3.23 7.97
N PRO A 171 17.91 2.00 8.51
CA PRO A 171 16.96 1.67 9.59
C PRO A 171 17.42 2.22 10.95
N ILE A 172 17.79 3.49 11.00
CA ILE A 172 18.29 4.17 12.19
C ILE A 172 17.32 5.32 12.47
N PRO A 173 16.85 5.51 13.72
CA PRO A 173 16.05 6.67 14.06
C PRO A 173 16.76 7.98 13.68
N PRO A 174 16.03 8.99 13.20
CA PRO A 174 16.57 10.33 12.93
C PRO A 174 17.27 10.87 14.19
N GLN A 175 18.39 11.56 14.01
CA GLN A 175 19.13 12.15 15.13
C GLN A 175 18.69 13.60 15.36
N SER A 176 18.21 14.28 14.31
CA SER A 176 17.62 15.63 14.38
C SER A 176 16.27 15.73 13.65
N PRO A 177 15.45 16.74 13.95
CA PRO A 177 14.20 16.98 13.23
C PRO A 177 14.39 17.19 11.72
N GLU A 178 15.53 17.75 11.30
CA GLU A 178 15.85 17.94 9.88
C GLU A 178 15.99 16.61 9.13
N ASP A 179 16.42 15.55 9.82
CA ASP A 179 16.53 14.19 9.26
C ASP A 179 15.15 13.54 9.00
N ASP A 180 14.08 14.04 9.64
CA ASP A 180 12.71 13.53 9.47
C ASP A 180 12.04 14.06 8.18
N HIS A 181 12.55 15.15 7.61
CA HIS A 181 11.97 15.76 6.42
C HIS A 181 12.48 15.09 5.13
N PRO A 182 11.61 14.80 4.14
CA PRO A 182 12.08 14.40 2.81
C PRO A 182 12.96 15.53 2.20
N PRO A 183 13.96 15.21 1.36
CA PRO A 183 14.87 16.21 0.81
C PRO A 183 14.24 17.24 -0.17
N PHE A 184 12.91 17.30 -0.29
CA PHE A 184 12.19 18.17 -1.23
C PHE A 184 10.80 18.51 -0.67
#